data_AF-A0A9D7V7L5-F1
#
_entry.id   AF-A0A9D7V7L5-F1
#
_cell.length_a   1.000
_cell.length_b   1.000
_cell.length_c   1.000
_cell.angle_alpha   90.00
_cell.angle_beta   90.00
_cell.angle_gamma   90.00
#
_symmetry.space_group_name_H-M   'P 1'
#
loop_
_entity.id
_entity.type
_entity.pdbx_description
1 polymer ?
#
loop_
_entity_poly.entity_id
_entity_poly.type
_entity_poly.pdbx_seq_one_letter_code
_entity_poly.pdbx_strand_id
1 'polypeptide(L)'
;MTKTEKKSRVNKSYSRKAYLGRYPYNLVSSGNLEKYYATLTDFDFLVAKINYPEFGVQPLIEDYDLIDDAETLNYPEYNSEKIKSLKLIQRALRLSAHILAVDKGQLASQLHGRLLHQKMPEEIQALLAQIKQKTTTPWLCPLTASLTPPGRNLIRTLTGHSSWVNAVAVTPNGQQVISASSDYTLKVWNLPDGQELFTLTGHSNSVKAVAVTPNGQQVISASGDN
;
A
#
# COMPACT_ATOMS: atom_id res chain seq x y z
N MET A 1 -13.87 -16.39 -33.16
CA MET A 1 -14.04 -15.03 -32.59
C MET A 1 -14.16 -14.02 -33.72
N THR A 2 -15.30 -13.35 -33.81
CA THR A 2 -15.56 -12.38 -34.88
C THR A 2 -14.91 -11.02 -34.56
N LYS A 3 -14.65 -10.21 -35.60
CA LYS A 3 -14.00 -8.88 -35.49
C LYS A 3 -14.77 -7.94 -34.54
N THR A 4 -16.08 -8.13 -34.44
CA THR A 4 -17.02 -7.36 -33.60
C THR A 4 -16.91 -7.72 -32.12
N GLU A 5 -16.75 -9.01 -31.77
CA GLU A 5 -16.55 -9.46 -30.39
C GLU A 5 -15.23 -8.97 -29.79
N LYS A 6 -14.16 -8.94 -30.60
CA LYS A 6 -12.86 -8.38 -30.18
C LYS A 6 -12.98 -6.89 -29.86
N LYS A 7 -13.67 -6.11 -30.69
CA LYS A 7 -13.84 -4.65 -30.50
C LYS A 7 -14.67 -4.32 -29.26
N SER A 8 -15.74 -5.10 -28.99
CA SER A 8 -16.58 -4.96 -27.79
C SER A 8 -15.83 -5.28 -26.48
N ARG A 9 -15.02 -6.36 -26.47
CA ARG A 9 -14.19 -6.72 -25.32
C ARG A 9 -13.10 -5.67 -25.02
N VAL A 10 -12.48 -5.12 -26.06
CA VAL A 10 -11.47 -4.05 -25.92
C VAL A 10 -12.09 -2.78 -25.33
N ASN A 11 -13.28 -2.39 -25.78
CA ASN A 11 -13.97 -1.20 -25.26
C ASN A 11 -14.37 -1.36 -23.79
N LYS A 12 -14.91 -2.53 -23.40
CA LYS A 12 -15.24 -2.81 -21.98
C LYS A 12 -14.01 -2.80 -21.09
N SER A 13 -12.88 -3.34 -21.56
CA SER A 13 -11.62 -3.32 -20.82
C SER A 13 -11.10 -1.89 -20.62
N TYR A 14 -11.16 -1.06 -21.68
CA TYR A 14 -10.76 0.33 -21.64
C TYR A 14 -11.62 1.17 -20.68
N SER A 15 -12.94 1.02 -20.75
CA SER A 15 -13.87 1.71 -19.83
C SER A 15 -13.63 1.30 -18.38
N ARG A 16 -13.37 0.02 -18.10
CA ARG A 16 -13.06 -0.46 -16.75
C ARG A 16 -11.72 0.06 -16.24
N LYS A 17 -10.69 0.11 -17.10
CA LYS A 17 -9.39 0.71 -16.77
C LYS A 17 -9.52 2.18 -16.42
N ALA A 18 -10.22 2.94 -17.26
CA ALA A 18 -10.43 4.37 -17.04
C ALA A 18 -11.18 4.64 -15.73
N TYR A 19 -12.20 3.82 -15.44
CA TYR A 19 -12.92 3.86 -14.16
C TYR A 19 -11.98 3.58 -12.98
N LEU A 20 -11.30 2.44 -12.93
CA LEU A 20 -10.45 2.10 -11.79
C LEU A 20 -9.23 3.03 -11.63
N GLY A 21 -8.72 3.59 -12.74
CA GLY A 21 -7.51 4.42 -12.73
C GLY A 21 -7.74 5.89 -12.42
N ARG A 22 -8.73 6.54 -13.07
CA ARG A 22 -8.91 8.00 -12.99
C ARG A 22 -10.14 8.45 -12.23
N TYR A 23 -11.05 7.54 -11.89
CA TYR A 23 -12.31 7.92 -11.25
C TYR A 23 -12.11 8.62 -9.90
N PRO A 24 -11.26 8.14 -8.97
CA PRO A 24 -11.00 8.87 -7.72
C PRO A 24 -10.48 10.30 -7.95
N TYR A 25 -9.50 10.46 -8.84
CA TYR A 25 -8.96 11.77 -9.23
C TYR A 25 -10.04 12.70 -9.83
N ASN A 26 -10.87 12.19 -10.73
CA ASN A 26 -11.94 12.96 -11.35
C ASN A 26 -12.99 13.43 -10.32
N LEU A 27 -13.26 12.61 -9.29
CA LEU A 27 -14.20 12.97 -8.22
C LEU A 27 -13.65 14.12 -7.36
N VAL A 28 -12.38 14.05 -6.98
CA VAL A 28 -11.71 15.15 -6.26
C VAL A 28 -11.68 16.41 -7.12
N SER A 29 -11.27 16.30 -8.40
CA SER A 29 -11.19 17.42 -9.34
C SER A 29 -12.54 18.08 -9.64
N SER A 30 -13.64 17.32 -9.50
CA SER A 30 -15.01 17.83 -9.67
C SER A 30 -15.66 18.28 -8.36
N GLY A 31 -14.94 18.22 -7.23
CA GLY A 31 -15.46 18.55 -5.90
C GLY A 31 -16.45 17.53 -5.33
N ASN A 32 -16.61 16.35 -5.96
CA ASN A 32 -17.55 15.32 -5.51
C ASN A 32 -16.93 14.40 -4.46
N LEU A 33 -16.62 14.97 -3.30
CA LEU A 33 -15.92 14.28 -2.21
C LEU A 33 -16.75 13.17 -1.57
N GLU A 34 -18.08 13.31 -1.53
CA GLU A 34 -18.97 12.26 -1.01
C GLU A 34 -18.88 10.97 -1.83
N LYS A 35 -18.89 11.06 -3.16
CA LYS A 35 -18.68 9.88 -4.01
C LYS A 35 -17.26 9.36 -3.93
N TYR A 36 -16.27 10.23 -3.78
CA TYR A 36 -14.87 9.82 -3.59
C TYR A 36 -14.74 8.97 -2.33
N TYR A 37 -15.32 9.46 -1.23
CA TYR A 37 -15.38 8.75 0.04
C TYR A 37 -16.10 7.39 -0.06
N ALA A 38 -17.29 7.38 -0.67
CA ALA A 38 -18.04 6.14 -0.89
C ALA A 38 -17.25 5.13 -1.75
N THR A 39 -16.51 5.61 -2.74
CA THR A 39 -15.69 4.77 -3.62
C THR A 39 -14.52 4.13 -2.86
N LEU A 40 -13.81 4.89 -2.01
CA LEU A 40 -12.66 4.40 -1.25
C LEU A 40 -13.03 3.65 0.04
N THR A 41 -14.33 3.52 0.33
CA THR A 41 -14.89 2.70 1.42
C THR A 41 -15.74 1.54 0.89
N ASP A 42 -15.86 1.38 -0.44
CA ASP A 42 -16.54 0.25 -1.07
C ASP A 42 -15.56 -0.90 -1.31
N PHE A 43 -15.79 -2.02 -0.63
CA PHE A 43 -14.93 -3.19 -0.74
C PHE A 43 -14.84 -3.74 -2.17
N ASP A 44 -15.91 -3.65 -2.97
CA ASP A 44 -15.90 -4.15 -4.35
C ASP A 44 -14.96 -3.32 -5.24
N PHE A 45 -14.92 -2.00 -5.02
CA PHE A 45 -13.97 -1.13 -5.71
C PHE A 45 -12.52 -1.48 -5.33
N LEU A 46 -12.23 -1.66 -4.03
CA LEU A 46 -10.89 -2.02 -3.56
C LEU A 46 -10.42 -3.35 -4.18
N VAL A 47 -11.29 -4.37 -4.14
CA VAL A 47 -11.03 -5.69 -4.76
C VAL A 47 -10.85 -5.56 -6.28
N ALA A 48 -11.70 -4.78 -6.94
CA ALA A 48 -11.62 -4.62 -8.40
C ALA A 48 -10.34 -3.90 -8.83
N LYS A 49 -9.90 -2.88 -8.08
CA LYS A 49 -8.68 -2.12 -8.38
C LYS A 49 -7.43 -2.96 -8.13
N ILE A 50 -7.31 -3.60 -6.96
CA ILE A 50 -6.09 -4.36 -6.62
C ILE A 50 -5.86 -5.55 -7.56
N ASN A 51 -6.93 -6.20 -8.02
CA ASN A 51 -6.88 -7.37 -8.90
C ASN A 51 -6.76 -7.01 -10.39
N TYR A 52 -6.87 -5.73 -10.76
CA TYR A 52 -6.71 -5.34 -12.15
C TYR A 52 -5.24 -5.50 -12.58
N PRO A 53 -4.92 -6.10 -13.74
CA PRO A 53 -3.53 -6.42 -14.12
C PRO A 53 -2.55 -5.25 -14.16
N GLU A 54 -3.04 -4.06 -14.54
CA GLU A 54 -2.23 -2.84 -14.65
C GLU A 54 -2.19 -2.03 -13.35
N PHE A 55 -2.96 -2.44 -12.34
CA PHE A 55 -2.99 -1.82 -11.03
C PHE A 55 -2.56 -2.82 -9.96
N GLY A 56 -2.50 -2.35 -8.72
CA GLY A 56 -2.12 -3.15 -7.57
C GLY A 56 -2.39 -2.37 -6.30
N VAL A 57 -1.77 -2.80 -5.20
CA VAL A 57 -1.96 -2.15 -3.91
C VAL A 57 -1.45 -0.70 -3.92
N GLN A 58 -0.38 -0.42 -4.66
CA GLN A 58 0.26 0.90 -4.65
C GLN A 58 -0.60 1.99 -5.33
N PRO A 59 -1.07 1.82 -6.60
CA PRO A 59 -2.01 2.78 -7.19
C PRO A 59 -3.33 2.93 -6.42
N LEU A 60 -3.72 1.92 -5.62
CA LEU A 60 -4.86 2.03 -4.72
C LEU A 60 -4.54 2.90 -3.50
N ILE A 61 -3.36 2.73 -2.88
CA ILE A 61 -2.89 3.57 -1.76
C ILE A 61 -2.79 5.04 -2.19
N GLU A 62 -2.30 5.29 -3.40
CA GLU A 62 -2.16 6.64 -3.99
C GLU A 62 -3.51 7.35 -4.16
N ASP A 63 -4.61 6.61 -4.39
CA ASP A 63 -5.93 7.24 -4.45
C ASP A 63 -6.29 7.96 -3.14
N TYR A 64 -5.81 7.47 -2.00
CA TYR A 64 -6.04 8.08 -0.68
C TYR A 64 -5.11 9.28 -0.41
N ASP A 65 -4.05 9.45 -1.20
CA ASP A 65 -3.14 10.60 -1.12
C ASP A 65 -3.67 11.80 -1.93
N LEU A 66 -4.76 11.63 -2.69
CA LEU A 66 -5.39 12.71 -3.46
C LEU A 66 -6.01 13.82 -2.61
N ILE A 67 -6.21 13.59 -1.31
CA ILE A 67 -6.65 14.59 -0.35
C ILE A 67 -5.61 14.69 0.77
N ASP A 68 -4.99 15.85 0.89
CA ASP A 68 -4.00 16.14 1.92
C ASP A 68 -4.64 16.72 3.20
N ASP A 69 -3.93 16.61 4.33
CA ASP A 69 -4.35 17.11 5.64
C ASP A 69 -4.54 18.66 5.64
N ALA A 70 -3.92 19.37 4.69
CA ALA A 70 -3.99 20.83 4.56
C ALA A 70 -5.19 21.32 3.70
N GLU A 71 -5.59 20.59 2.65
CA GLU A 71 -6.77 20.94 1.84
C GLU A 71 -8.08 20.78 2.62
N THR A 72 -8.07 19.91 3.63
CA THR A 72 -9.19 19.62 4.53
C THR A 72 -9.40 20.68 5.63
N LEU A 73 -8.49 21.64 5.78
CA LEU A 73 -8.66 22.80 6.67
C LEU A 73 -9.50 23.94 6.06
N ASN A 74 -9.76 23.91 4.75
CA ASN A 74 -10.53 24.97 4.06
C ASN A 74 -12.04 24.69 3.94
N TYR A 75 -12.51 23.52 4.38
CA TYR A 75 -13.93 23.12 4.30
C TYR A 75 -14.46 22.65 5.68
N PRO A 76 -14.96 23.58 6.53
CA PRO A 76 -15.43 23.29 7.89
C PRO A 76 -16.71 22.44 7.96
N GLU A 77 -17.37 22.20 6.82
CA GLU A 77 -18.51 21.30 6.66
C GLU A 77 -18.13 19.81 6.65
N TYR A 78 -16.84 19.50 6.64
CA TYR A 78 -16.33 18.12 6.55
C TYR A 78 -15.95 17.57 7.93
N ASN A 79 -16.55 16.43 8.30
CA ASN A 79 -16.28 15.77 9.57
C ASN A 79 -14.87 15.16 9.56
N SER A 80 -14.03 15.55 10.52
CA SER A 80 -12.71 14.96 10.76
C SER A 80 -12.72 13.42 10.79
N GLU A 81 -13.85 12.79 11.14
CA GLU A 81 -14.02 11.34 11.21
C GLU A 81 -13.95 10.62 9.84
N LYS A 82 -14.54 11.17 8.77
CA LYS A 82 -14.44 10.54 7.44
C LYS A 82 -12.99 10.50 6.94
N ILE A 83 -12.27 11.61 7.09
CA ILE A 83 -10.84 11.67 6.72
C ILE A 83 -10.03 10.70 7.59
N LYS A 84 -10.28 10.66 8.90
CA LYS A 84 -9.64 9.68 9.80
C LYS A 84 -9.89 8.25 9.32
N SER A 85 -11.11 7.91 8.92
CA SER A 85 -11.47 6.60 8.35
C SER A 85 -10.65 6.28 7.10
N LEU A 86 -10.58 7.20 6.13
CA LEU A 86 -9.77 7.02 4.92
C LEU A 86 -8.29 6.83 5.25
N LYS A 87 -7.72 7.64 6.16
CA LYS A 87 -6.31 7.52 6.56
C LYS A 87 -6.04 6.20 7.31
N LEU A 88 -6.98 5.71 8.12
CA LEU A 88 -6.85 4.40 8.79
C LEU A 88 -6.85 3.26 7.77
N ILE A 89 -7.75 3.29 6.79
CA ILE A 89 -7.80 2.31 5.70
C ILE A 89 -6.51 2.36 4.89
N GLN A 90 -6.06 3.55 4.48
CA GLN A 90 -4.82 3.75 3.76
C GLN A 90 -3.62 3.18 4.52
N ARG A 91 -3.50 3.47 5.82
CA ARG A 91 -2.44 2.92 6.68
C ARG A 91 -2.51 1.41 6.79
N ALA A 92 -3.71 0.82 6.89
CA ALA A 92 -3.86 -0.63 6.88
C ALA A 92 -3.37 -1.23 5.55
N LEU A 93 -3.70 -0.60 4.41
CA LEU A 93 -3.20 -1.01 3.10
C LEU A 93 -1.67 -0.90 3.00
N ARG A 94 -1.08 0.20 3.48
CA ARG A 94 0.40 0.38 3.51
C ARG A 94 1.10 -0.69 4.35
N LEU A 95 0.57 -0.99 5.54
CA LEU A 95 1.10 -2.04 6.41
C LEU A 95 1.01 -3.45 5.79
N SER A 96 0.02 -3.65 4.92
CA SER A 96 -0.22 -4.93 4.24
C SER A 96 0.30 -4.97 2.81
N ALA A 97 0.91 -3.89 2.31
CA ALA A 97 1.28 -3.75 0.90
C ALA A 97 2.19 -4.89 0.42
N HIS A 98 3.17 -5.28 1.25
CA HIS A 98 4.08 -6.40 0.94
C HIS A 98 3.35 -7.74 0.78
N ILE A 99 2.34 -8.01 1.61
CA ILE A 99 1.52 -9.24 1.53
C ILE A 99 0.64 -9.17 0.29
N LEU A 100 -0.01 -8.03 0.06
CA LEU A 100 -0.95 -7.83 -1.04
C LEU A 100 -0.28 -7.74 -2.41
N ALA A 101 1.01 -7.43 -2.46
CA ALA A 101 1.81 -7.51 -3.68
C ALA A 101 2.02 -8.97 -4.12
N VAL A 102 2.12 -9.90 -3.18
CA VAL A 102 2.29 -11.34 -3.43
C VAL A 102 0.95 -12.04 -3.61
N ASP A 103 0.01 -11.80 -2.69
CA ASP A 103 -1.29 -12.44 -2.65
C ASP A 103 -2.40 -11.41 -2.39
N LYS A 104 -3.02 -10.97 -3.48
CA LYS A 104 -4.13 -10.01 -3.50
C LYS A 104 -5.40 -10.58 -2.84
N GLY A 105 -5.53 -11.90 -2.74
CA GLY A 105 -6.66 -12.57 -2.08
C GLY A 105 -6.71 -12.32 -0.58
N GLN A 106 -5.60 -11.88 0.03
CA GLN A 106 -5.55 -11.57 1.46
C GLN A 106 -6.12 -10.21 1.82
N LEU A 107 -6.63 -9.42 0.87
CA LEU A 107 -7.16 -8.08 1.14
C LEU A 107 -8.18 -8.07 2.29
N ALA A 108 -9.13 -9.02 2.26
CA ALA A 108 -10.13 -9.18 3.32
C ALA A 108 -9.46 -9.43 4.69
N SER A 109 -8.58 -10.42 4.77
CA SER A 109 -7.87 -10.81 6.00
C SER A 109 -7.05 -9.66 6.58
N GLN A 110 -6.34 -8.95 5.70
CA GLN A 110 -5.44 -7.86 6.05
C GLN A 110 -6.21 -6.63 6.55
N LEU A 111 -7.26 -6.21 5.83
CA LEU A 111 -8.09 -5.08 6.26
C LEU A 111 -8.86 -5.43 7.53
N HIS A 112 -9.48 -6.61 7.59
CA HIS A 112 -10.24 -7.03 8.78
C HIS A 112 -9.35 -7.09 10.01
N GLY A 113 -8.24 -7.83 9.96
CA GLY A 113 -7.36 -8.03 11.11
C GLY A 113 -6.72 -6.74 11.65
N ARG A 114 -6.49 -5.73 10.78
CA ARG A 114 -5.90 -4.44 11.17
C ARG A 114 -6.91 -3.42 11.64
N LEU A 115 -8.14 -3.45 11.12
CA LEU A 115 -9.19 -2.48 11.40
C LEU A 115 -10.22 -2.97 12.44
N LEU A 116 -10.13 -4.22 12.91
CA LEU A 116 -11.01 -4.79 13.91
C LEU A 116 -10.70 -4.26 15.33
N HIS A 117 -11.00 -2.99 15.60
CA HIS A 117 -10.84 -2.39 16.94
C HIS A 117 -12.15 -1.76 17.43
N GLN A 118 -12.47 -1.93 18.72
CA GLN A 118 -13.75 -1.52 19.32
C GLN A 118 -14.10 -0.02 19.23
N LYS A 119 -13.13 0.86 18.96
CA LYS A 119 -13.34 2.33 18.90
C LYS A 119 -13.24 2.89 17.47
N MET A 120 -13.43 2.05 16.45
CA MET A 120 -13.33 2.49 15.07
C MET A 120 -14.58 3.25 14.61
N PRO A 121 -14.43 4.26 13.74
CA PRO A 121 -15.55 4.99 13.15
C PRO A 121 -16.57 4.08 12.45
N GLU A 122 -17.82 4.56 12.35
CA GLU A 122 -18.94 3.80 11.77
C GLU A 122 -18.65 3.32 10.35
N GLU A 123 -17.89 4.09 9.57
CA GLU A 123 -17.63 3.74 8.17
C GLU A 123 -16.61 2.61 8.03
N ILE A 124 -15.67 2.52 8.97
CA ILE A 124 -14.79 1.35 9.06
C ILE A 124 -15.62 0.13 9.43
N GLN A 125 -16.55 0.25 10.38
CA GLN A 125 -17.45 -0.86 10.74
C GLN A 125 -18.31 -1.31 9.56
N ALA A 126 -18.83 -0.35 8.77
CA ALA A 126 -19.57 -0.63 7.54
C ALA A 126 -18.70 -1.36 6.49
N LEU A 127 -17.44 -0.92 6.29
CA LEU A 127 -16.48 -1.61 5.42
C LEU A 127 -16.20 -3.03 5.92
N LEU A 128 -16.02 -3.23 7.24
CA LEU A 128 -15.81 -4.56 7.81
C LEU A 128 -17.03 -5.48 7.62
N ALA A 129 -18.25 -4.94 7.68
CA ALA A 129 -19.47 -5.67 7.38
C ALA A 129 -19.54 -6.08 5.90
N GLN A 130 -19.20 -5.16 4.99
CA GLN A 130 -19.08 -5.47 3.56
C GLN A 130 -18.07 -6.58 3.29
N ILE A 131 -16.89 -6.53 3.92
CA ILE A 131 -15.85 -7.57 3.79
C ILE A 131 -16.43 -8.94 4.17
N LYS A 132 -17.12 -9.04 5.31
CA LYS A 132 -17.74 -10.31 5.75
C LYS A 132 -18.82 -10.81 4.79
N GLN A 133 -19.64 -9.91 4.26
CA GLN A 133 -20.75 -10.27 3.39
C GLN A 133 -20.31 -10.64 1.97
N LYS A 134 -19.36 -9.89 1.42
CA LYS A 134 -18.98 -9.95 0.00
C LYS A 134 -17.81 -10.91 -0.26
N THR A 135 -17.05 -11.30 0.76
CA THR A 135 -15.96 -12.28 0.59
C THR A 135 -16.53 -13.69 0.48
N THR A 136 -16.52 -14.23 -0.74
CA THR A 136 -17.10 -15.55 -1.07
C THR A 136 -16.10 -16.70 -0.99
N THR A 137 -14.80 -16.41 -1.07
CA THR A 137 -13.72 -17.39 -0.89
C THR A 137 -13.37 -17.53 0.59
N PRO A 138 -13.00 -18.73 1.08
CA PRO A 138 -12.46 -18.88 2.42
C PRO A 138 -11.28 -17.93 2.66
N TRP A 139 -11.31 -17.22 3.80
CA TRP A 139 -10.30 -16.24 4.15
C TRP A 139 -10.05 -16.27 5.66
N LEU A 140 -8.88 -15.80 6.09
CA LEU A 140 -8.57 -15.69 7.51
C LEU A 140 -9.35 -14.51 8.09
N CYS A 141 -10.37 -14.78 8.89
CA CYS A 141 -11.18 -13.78 9.57
C CYS A 141 -10.87 -13.77 11.08
N PRO A 142 -9.90 -12.97 11.55
CA PRO A 142 -9.61 -12.86 12.98
C PRO A 142 -10.86 -12.45 13.78
N LEU A 143 -11.06 -13.07 14.95
CA LEU A 143 -12.13 -12.68 15.88
C LEU A 143 -11.70 -11.55 16.83
N THR A 144 -10.39 -11.29 16.92
CA THR A 144 -9.77 -10.23 17.72
C THR A 144 -8.72 -9.49 16.89
N ALA A 145 -8.40 -8.25 17.28
CA ALA A 145 -7.32 -7.47 16.67
C ALA A 145 -5.98 -8.21 16.80
N SER A 146 -5.56 -8.92 15.76
CA SER A 146 -4.36 -9.75 15.76
C SER A 146 -3.21 -9.13 14.96
N LEU A 147 -3.51 -8.14 14.12
CA LEU A 147 -2.51 -7.41 13.33
C LEU A 147 -2.29 -6.02 13.93
N THR A 148 -1.08 -5.48 13.75
CA THR A 148 -0.77 -4.11 14.20
C THR A 148 -1.80 -3.13 13.63
N PRO A 149 -2.54 -2.40 14.48
CA PRO A 149 -3.56 -1.49 14.00
C PRO A 149 -2.90 -0.29 13.30
N PRO A 150 -3.56 0.28 12.27
CA PRO A 150 -3.11 1.52 11.68
C PRO A 150 -3.18 2.64 12.74
N GLY A 151 -2.13 3.45 12.85
CA GLY A 151 -2.06 4.55 13.81
C GLY A 151 -1.14 4.34 15.01
N ARG A 152 -0.50 3.17 15.15
CA ARG A 152 0.74 3.03 15.96
C ARG A 152 1.97 3.27 15.08
N ASN A 153 3.13 3.57 15.68
CA ASN A 153 4.40 4.01 15.08
C ASN A 153 4.94 3.22 13.86
N LEU A 154 4.34 2.09 13.46
CA LEU A 154 4.74 1.32 12.28
C LEU A 154 4.04 1.87 11.04
N ILE A 155 4.82 2.32 10.06
CA ILE A 155 4.31 2.90 8.81
C ILE A 155 4.37 1.89 7.66
N ARG A 156 5.42 1.07 7.61
CA ARG A 156 5.67 0.14 6.50
C ARG A 156 6.61 -1.00 6.90
N THR A 157 6.46 -2.14 6.24
CA THR A 157 7.41 -3.27 6.28
C THR A 157 8.04 -3.43 4.89
N LEU A 158 9.38 -3.47 4.83
CA LEU A 158 10.14 -3.71 3.60
C LEU A 158 10.59 -5.18 3.60
N THR A 159 10.02 -6.00 2.71
CA THR A 159 10.34 -7.42 2.60
C THR A 159 11.04 -7.72 1.29
N GLY A 160 12.14 -8.47 1.33
CA GLY A 160 12.81 -8.92 0.11
C GLY A 160 14.16 -9.59 0.34
N HIS A 161 14.83 -9.32 1.47
CA HIS A 161 16.00 -10.10 1.87
C HIS A 161 15.62 -11.54 2.21
N SER A 162 16.45 -12.50 1.80
CA SER A 162 16.23 -13.94 2.05
C SER A 162 16.89 -14.43 3.34
N SER A 163 17.64 -13.57 4.02
CA SER A 163 18.32 -13.83 5.28
C SER A 163 18.29 -12.60 6.18
N TRP A 164 18.92 -12.68 7.36
CA TRP A 164 18.93 -11.61 8.35
C TRP A 164 19.42 -10.28 7.77
N VAL A 165 18.71 -9.20 8.09
CA VAL A 165 19.15 -7.83 7.81
C VAL A 165 20.08 -7.42 8.94
N ASN A 166 21.34 -7.15 8.62
CA ASN A 166 22.38 -6.85 9.60
C ASN A 166 22.53 -5.35 9.85
N ALA A 167 22.28 -4.52 8.85
CA ALA A 167 22.42 -3.07 8.94
C ALA A 167 21.45 -2.35 8.01
N VAL A 168 21.09 -1.12 8.38
CA VAL A 168 20.25 -0.21 7.59
C VAL A 168 20.81 1.20 7.65
N ALA A 169 20.73 1.94 6.56
CA ALA A 169 21.09 3.35 6.48
C ALA A 169 20.04 4.12 5.68
N VAL A 170 19.72 5.33 6.13
CA VAL A 170 18.81 6.24 5.44
C VAL A 170 19.63 7.28 4.69
N THR A 171 19.24 7.58 3.46
CA THR A 171 19.84 8.67 2.69
C THR A 171 19.55 10.04 3.32
N PRO A 172 20.47 11.02 3.23
CA PRO A 172 20.27 12.35 3.83
C PRO A 172 19.01 13.09 3.37
N ASN A 173 18.52 12.82 2.16
CA ASN A 173 17.27 13.39 1.65
C ASN A 173 16.00 12.70 2.20
N GLY A 174 16.15 11.61 2.97
CA GLY A 174 15.04 10.87 3.56
C GLY A 174 14.18 10.09 2.55
N GLN A 175 14.61 9.95 1.30
CA GLN A 175 13.80 9.33 0.24
C GLN A 175 14.15 7.86 0.02
N GLN A 176 15.35 7.43 0.41
CA GLN A 176 15.81 6.06 0.20
C GLN A 176 16.39 5.43 1.47
N VAL A 177 16.18 4.13 1.61
CA VAL A 177 16.82 3.27 2.61
C VAL A 177 17.71 2.27 1.90
N ILE A 178 18.88 1.99 2.48
CA ILE A 178 19.73 0.89 2.07
C ILE A 178 19.76 -0.13 3.20
N SER A 179 19.46 -1.38 2.91
CA SER A 179 19.61 -2.50 3.84
C SER A 179 20.72 -3.43 3.37
N ALA A 180 21.51 -3.94 4.32
CA ALA A 180 22.55 -4.93 4.12
C ALA A 180 22.18 -6.24 4.82
N SER A 181 22.44 -7.38 4.19
CA SER A 181 21.95 -8.66 4.68
C SER A 181 22.99 -9.78 4.62
N SER A 182 22.72 -10.81 5.42
CA SER A 182 23.37 -12.11 5.38
C SER A 182 23.05 -12.92 4.11
N ASP A 183 22.19 -12.41 3.21
CA ASP A 183 21.98 -12.98 1.86
C ASP A 183 23.00 -12.48 0.82
N TYR A 184 24.05 -11.78 1.28
CA TYR A 184 25.18 -11.28 0.50
C TYR A 184 24.84 -10.09 -0.41
N THR A 185 23.63 -9.53 -0.25
CA THR A 185 23.17 -8.39 -1.03
C THR A 185 22.98 -7.15 -0.17
N LEU A 186 22.99 -6.01 -0.86
CA LEU A 186 22.36 -4.79 -0.36
C LEU A 186 21.11 -4.51 -1.18
N LYS A 187 20.06 -3.99 -0.56
CA LYS A 187 18.85 -3.54 -1.25
C LYS A 187 18.62 -2.06 -1.01
N VAL A 188 18.30 -1.34 -2.09
CA VAL A 188 17.93 0.07 -2.05
C VAL A 188 16.42 0.16 -2.20
N TRP A 189 15.78 0.85 -1.27
CA TRP A 189 14.33 0.97 -1.18
C TRP A 189 13.92 2.43 -1.34
N ASN A 190 12.86 2.66 -2.10
CA ASN A 190 12.12 3.92 -2.05
C ASN A 190 11.30 3.93 -0.75
N LEU A 191 11.56 4.90 0.14
CA LEU A 191 10.85 5.03 1.41
C LEU A 191 9.35 5.37 1.25
N PRO A 192 8.98 6.40 0.45
CA PRO A 192 7.58 6.71 0.17
C PRO A 192 6.75 5.48 -0.25
N ASP A 193 7.25 4.74 -1.24
CA ASP A 193 6.47 3.70 -1.92
C ASP A 193 6.74 2.30 -1.36
N GLY A 194 7.84 2.14 -0.63
CA GLY A 194 8.28 0.84 -0.10
C GLY A 194 8.86 -0.11 -1.13
N GLN A 195 9.03 0.35 -2.36
CA GLN A 195 9.48 -0.49 -3.46
C GLN A 195 10.98 -0.69 -3.40
N GLU A 196 11.42 -1.90 -3.69
CA GLU A 196 12.82 -2.18 -3.96
C GLU A 196 13.19 -1.54 -5.31
N LEU A 197 14.14 -0.61 -5.28
CA LEU A 197 14.68 0.05 -6.48
C LEU A 197 15.82 -0.78 -7.08
N PHE A 198 16.73 -1.27 -6.24
CA PHE A 198 17.92 -1.97 -6.67
C PHE A 198 18.29 -3.09 -5.70
N THR A 199 18.72 -4.23 -6.23
CA THR A 199 19.54 -5.21 -5.51
C THR A 199 20.98 -5.06 -5.97
N LEU A 200 21.87 -4.71 -5.05
CA LEU A 200 23.30 -4.62 -5.26
C LEU A 200 23.95 -5.94 -4.84
N THR A 201 24.62 -6.59 -5.79
CA THR A 201 25.36 -7.83 -5.59
C THR A 201 26.86 -7.58 -5.77
N GLY A 202 27.70 -8.41 -5.17
CA GLY A 202 29.16 -8.31 -5.32
C GLY A 202 29.94 -8.92 -4.16
N HIS A 203 29.38 -8.87 -2.94
CA HIS A 203 29.93 -9.59 -1.80
C HIS A 203 29.69 -11.09 -1.92
N SER A 204 30.66 -11.89 -1.48
CA SER A 204 30.58 -13.36 -1.44
C SER A 204 30.27 -13.91 -0.04
N ASN A 205 30.08 -13.03 0.94
CA ASN A 205 29.70 -13.36 2.31
C ASN A 205 28.75 -12.30 2.90
N SER A 206 28.31 -12.52 4.14
CA SER A 206 27.35 -11.67 4.86
C SER A 206 27.82 -10.22 4.91
N VAL A 207 26.96 -9.31 4.44
CA VAL A 207 27.18 -7.87 4.50
C VAL A 207 26.76 -7.39 5.89
N LYS A 208 27.73 -6.95 6.70
CA LYS A 208 27.53 -6.66 8.12
C LYS A 208 27.29 -5.19 8.41
N ALA A 209 27.73 -4.29 7.54
CA ALA A 209 27.57 -2.85 7.73
C ALA A 209 27.31 -2.14 6.41
N VAL A 210 26.58 -1.03 6.51
CA VAL A 210 26.34 -0.10 5.41
C VAL A 210 26.38 1.33 5.95
N ALA A 211 26.97 2.24 5.18
CA ALA A 211 26.98 3.67 5.45
C ALA A 211 26.67 4.45 4.16
N VAL A 212 26.00 5.59 4.32
CA VAL A 212 25.70 6.52 3.22
C VAL A 212 26.54 7.78 3.42
N THR A 213 27.13 8.26 2.33
CA THR A 213 27.88 9.52 2.32
C THR A 213 26.98 10.72 2.62
N PRO A 214 27.50 11.82 3.21
CA PRO A 214 26.68 12.99 3.55
C PRO A 214 25.98 13.68 2.37
N ASN A 215 26.53 13.54 1.15
CA ASN A 215 25.89 14.04 -0.07
C ASN A 215 24.82 13.09 -0.63
N GLY A 216 24.66 11.90 -0.04
CA GLY A 216 23.69 10.88 -0.44
C GLY A 216 24.00 10.16 -1.76
N GLN A 217 25.16 10.38 -2.36
CA GLN A 217 25.47 9.87 -3.70
C GLN A 217 26.19 8.53 -3.71
N GLN A 218 26.80 8.15 -2.59
CA GLN A 218 27.59 6.92 -2.46
C GLN A 218 27.20 6.13 -1.22
N VAL A 219 27.28 4.81 -1.37
CA VAL A 219 27.04 3.81 -0.33
C VAL A 219 28.32 3.01 -0.15
N ILE A 220 28.72 2.81 1.10
CA ILE A 220 29.89 1.99 1.49
C ILE A 220 29.37 0.77 2.24
N SER A 221 29.80 -0.43 1.84
CA SER A 221 29.42 -1.70 2.45
C SER A 221 30.63 -2.46 2.98
N ALA A 222 30.43 -3.21 4.06
CA ALA A 222 31.46 -4.09 4.63
C ALA A 222 30.92 -5.51 4.79
N SER A 223 31.73 -6.49 4.38
CA SER A 223 31.39 -7.91 4.33
C SER A 223 32.44 -8.77 5.03
N GLY A 224 32.05 -9.98 5.42
CA GLY A 224 32.95 -10.99 5.98
C GLY A 224 33.65 -11.86 4.93
N ASP A 225 33.80 -11.39 3.70
CA ASP A 225 34.39 -12.14 2.58
C ASP A 225 35.93 -12.08 2.52
N ASN A 226 36.57 -11.45 3.51
CA ASN A 226 38.03 -11.35 3.64
C ASN A 226 38.55 -12.12 4.86
#